data_AF-A0A498LT75-F1
#
_entry.id   AF-A0A498LT75-F1
#
_cell.length_a   1.000
_cell.length_b   1.000
_cell.length_c   1.000
_cell.angle_alpha   90.00
_cell.angle_beta   90.00
_cell.angle_gamma   90.00
#
_symmetry.space_group_name_H-M   'P 1'
#
loop_
_entity.id
_entity.type
_entity.pdbx_description
1 polymer ?
#
loop_
_entity_poly.entity_id
_entity_poly.type
_entity_poly.pdbx_seq_one_letter_code
_entity_poly.pdbx_strand_id
1 'polypeptide(L)'
;MKRQNVRTLALIICTLSYLLIGAGVFDALESKQEKSQKSKLDYRKFLLMHKYNLTRLDFEQIEKVVLLLKPHKAGVQWKFAGSFYFAITVITTIGYGHAAPSTDAGKAFCMGYALLGIPLTLVMFQSLGERINTFVRFLLHKAKKCMGLRRPEVSMANMVIIGFFSCVSTLCIGAAAFSHYEGWTFFHAFYYCFITLTTIGFGDYVALQKDNALQNDPHYVAFSFVYILMGLTVIGAFLNLVVLRFMTMNTEDERRDAEQRALLSKDKQKGPVLRRPDPPSPVAAGRDKRRGLKSVYAEVLHFQTVCSCLWYKSREKMVILPQDMSFTDALMEQGDVSPHHFFETGPTGCVCNPQRCSAISTVSADLRNISPFRLFSKRRSSV
;
A
#
# COMPACT_ATOMS: atom_id res chain seq x y z
N MET A 1 -20.89 -23.08 3.17
CA MET A 1 -19.90 -22.19 2.50
C MET A 1 -18.92 -21.70 3.56
N LYS A 2 -17.60 -21.65 3.32
CA LYS A 2 -16.64 -21.16 4.34
C LYS A 2 -16.96 -19.71 4.70
N ARG A 3 -16.83 -19.33 5.98
CA ARG A 3 -17.11 -17.97 6.49
C ARG A 3 -16.35 -16.89 5.70
N GLN A 4 -15.15 -17.21 5.23
CA GLN A 4 -14.31 -16.37 4.38
C GLN A 4 -14.93 -16.13 3.00
N ASN A 5 -15.36 -17.19 2.30
CA ASN A 5 -16.01 -17.07 1.00
C ASN A 5 -17.29 -16.22 1.10
N VAL A 6 -18.04 -16.38 2.19
CA VAL A 6 -19.23 -15.56 2.48
C VAL A 6 -18.84 -14.10 2.68
N ARG A 7 -17.81 -13.80 3.48
CA ARG A 7 -17.31 -12.43 3.69
C ARG A 7 -16.81 -11.79 2.39
N THR A 8 -16.03 -12.50 1.59
CA THR A 8 -15.52 -12.00 0.30
C THR A 8 -16.66 -11.76 -0.67
N LEU A 9 -17.61 -12.69 -0.80
CA LEU A 9 -18.79 -12.52 -1.66
C LEU A 9 -19.65 -11.34 -1.18
N ALA A 10 -19.85 -11.18 0.13
CA ALA A 10 -20.57 -10.04 0.69
C ALA A 10 -19.87 -8.71 0.36
N LEU A 11 -18.54 -8.62 0.46
CA LEU A 11 -17.77 -7.43 0.09
C LEU A 11 -17.87 -7.10 -1.41
N ILE A 12 -17.87 -8.12 -2.28
CA ILE A 12 -18.06 -7.95 -3.73
C ILE A 12 -19.46 -7.39 -4.00
N ILE A 13 -20.50 -8.01 -3.44
CA ILE A 13 -21.89 -7.57 -3.62
C ILE A 13 -22.08 -6.15 -3.08
N CYS A 14 -21.56 -5.85 -1.88
CA CYS A 14 -21.63 -4.51 -1.30
C CYS A 14 -20.96 -3.47 -2.21
N THR A 15 -19.73 -3.74 -2.69
CA THR A 15 -19.01 -2.82 -3.59
C THR A 15 -19.77 -2.60 -4.91
N LEU A 16 -20.28 -3.67 -5.53
CA LEU A 16 -21.08 -3.55 -6.76
C LEU A 16 -22.36 -2.74 -6.54
N SER A 17 -23.08 -2.99 -5.44
CA SER A 17 -24.27 -2.21 -5.09
C SER A 17 -23.93 -0.73 -4.82
N TYR A 18 -22.79 -0.45 -4.16
CA TYR A 18 -22.32 0.90 -3.90
C TYR A 18 -21.99 1.64 -5.21
N LEU A 19 -21.36 0.97 -6.18
CA LEU A 19 -21.11 1.54 -7.50
C LEU A 19 -22.40 1.83 -8.26
N LEU A 20 -23.40 0.94 -8.22
CA LEU A 20 -24.69 1.16 -8.88
C LEU A 20 -25.46 2.35 -8.28
N ILE A 21 -25.49 2.44 -6.94
CA ILE A 21 -26.09 3.59 -6.25
C ILE A 21 -25.35 4.88 -6.62
N GLY A 22 -24.00 4.86 -6.58
CA GLY A 22 -23.18 5.99 -6.98
C GLY A 22 -23.45 6.44 -8.42
N ALA A 23 -23.52 5.50 -9.37
CA ALA A 23 -23.82 5.79 -10.77
C ALA A 23 -25.20 6.44 -10.95
N GLY A 24 -26.24 5.92 -10.28
CA GLY A 24 -27.58 6.52 -10.32
C GLY A 24 -27.63 7.93 -9.74
N VAL A 25 -26.91 8.18 -8.64
CA VAL A 25 -26.84 9.51 -8.02
C VAL A 25 -26.08 10.50 -8.91
N PHE A 26 -24.91 10.11 -9.47
CA PHE A 26 -24.15 10.99 -10.36
C PHE A 26 -24.90 11.29 -11.66
N ASP A 27 -25.59 10.31 -12.26
CA ASP A 27 -26.46 10.55 -13.43
C ASP A 27 -27.57 11.56 -13.11
N ALA A 28 -28.22 11.42 -11.95
CA ALA A 28 -29.27 12.34 -11.52
C ALA A 28 -28.77 13.78 -11.28
N LEU A 29 -27.55 13.93 -10.76
CA LEU A 29 -26.98 15.24 -10.42
C LEU A 29 -26.30 15.94 -11.61
N GLU A 30 -25.55 15.21 -12.43
CA GLU A 30 -24.66 15.80 -13.44
C GLU A 30 -25.22 15.76 -14.87
N SER A 31 -26.03 14.76 -15.24
CA SER A 31 -26.39 14.53 -16.65
C SER A 31 -27.19 15.67 -17.28
N LYS A 32 -28.09 16.31 -16.52
CA LYS A 32 -28.85 17.46 -17.03
C LYS A 32 -27.94 18.69 -17.22
N GLN A 33 -27.02 18.90 -16.28
CA GLN A 33 -26.10 20.02 -16.30
C GLN A 33 -25.09 19.88 -17.45
N GLU A 34 -24.50 18.69 -17.64
CA GLU A 34 -23.59 18.39 -18.75
C GLU A 34 -24.24 18.65 -20.12
N LYS A 35 -25.45 18.10 -20.35
CA LYS A 35 -26.19 18.32 -21.62
C LYS A 35 -26.48 19.80 -21.87
N SER A 36 -26.83 20.55 -20.81
CA SER A 36 -27.07 22.00 -20.91
C SER A 36 -25.78 22.76 -21.25
N GLN A 37 -24.66 22.44 -20.57
CA GLN A 37 -23.37 23.07 -20.82
C GLN A 37 -22.86 22.78 -22.22
N LYS A 38 -22.96 21.53 -22.69
CA LYS A 38 -22.59 21.14 -24.05
C LYS A 38 -23.37 21.93 -25.09
N SER A 39 -24.69 22.01 -24.95
CA SER A 39 -25.55 22.77 -25.87
C SER A 39 -25.17 24.25 -25.92
N LYS A 40 -24.85 24.85 -24.76
CA LYS A 40 -24.38 26.25 -24.67
C LYS A 40 -23.02 26.44 -25.35
N LEU A 41 -22.10 25.49 -25.19
CA LEU A 41 -20.78 25.54 -25.82
C LEU A 41 -20.87 25.38 -27.34
N ASP A 42 -21.70 24.45 -27.83
CA ASP A 42 -21.92 24.23 -29.26
C ASP A 42 -22.54 25.48 -29.91
N TYR A 43 -23.48 26.14 -29.24
CA TYR A 43 -24.04 27.41 -29.69
C TYR A 43 -22.98 28.52 -29.76
N ARG A 44 -22.13 28.66 -28.73
CA ARG A 44 -21.04 29.65 -28.73
C ARG A 44 -19.98 29.34 -29.80
N LYS A 45 -19.67 28.06 -30.02
CA LYS A 45 -18.78 27.59 -31.10
C LYS A 45 -19.32 28.04 -32.45
N PHE A 46 -20.60 27.80 -32.74
CA PHE A 46 -21.25 28.25 -33.98
C PHE A 46 -21.18 29.78 -34.14
N LEU A 47 -21.49 30.53 -33.08
CA LEU A 47 -21.45 32.00 -33.10
C LEU A 47 -20.06 32.54 -33.41
N LEU A 48 -19.02 31.97 -32.79
CA LEU A 48 -17.63 32.36 -33.02
C LEU A 48 -17.20 32.03 -34.45
N MET A 49 -17.54 30.84 -34.94
CA MET A 49 -17.23 30.45 -36.32
C MET A 49 -17.85 31.41 -37.33
N HIS A 50 -19.12 31.78 -37.15
CA HIS A 50 -19.80 32.72 -38.03
C HIS A 50 -19.23 34.14 -37.91
N LYS A 51 -19.01 34.63 -36.68
CA LYS A 51 -18.51 36.00 -36.42
C LYS A 51 -17.13 36.24 -37.04
N TYR A 52 -16.27 35.22 -37.06
CA TYR A 52 -14.90 35.31 -37.57
C TYR A 52 -14.72 34.64 -38.94
N ASN A 53 -15.81 34.22 -39.59
CA ASN A 53 -15.82 33.53 -40.89
C ASN A 53 -14.85 32.34 -40.95
N LEU A 54 -14.82 31.52 -39.89
CA LEU A 54 -13.94 30.36 -39.76
C LEU A 54 -14.59 29.12 -40.38
N THR A 55 -13.80 28.38 -41.17
CA THR A 55 -14.22 27.04 -41.61
C THR A 55 -14.15 26.04 -40.45
N ARG A 56 -14.78 24.86 -40.61
CA ARG A 56 -14.72 23.78 -39.61
C ARG A 56 -13.28 23.31 -39.37
N LEU A 57 -12.50 23.17 -40.43
CA LEU A 57 -11.12 22.70 -40.35
C LEU A 57 -10.23 23.71 -39.62
N ASP A 58 -10.40 25.02 -39.89
CA ASP A 58 -9.62 26.06 -39.22
C ASP A 58 -9.95 26.12 -37.72
N PHE A 59 -11.23 26.01 -37.36
CA PHE A 59 -11.64 25.98 -35.96
C PHE A 59 -11.08 24.76 -35.23
N GLU A 60 -11.10 23.57 -35.85
CA GLU A 60 -10.51 22.36 -35.27
C GLU A 60 -8.99 22.48 -35.04
N GLN A 61 -8.27 23.15 -35.95
CA GLN A 61 -6.86 23.44 -35.75
C GLN A 61 -6.63 24.39 -34.57
N ILE A 62 -7.41 25.48 -34.47
CA ILE A 62 -7.35 26.41 -33.34
C ILE A 62 -7.67 25.67 -32.04
N GLU A 63 -8.71 24.84 -32.02
CA GLU A 63 -9.11 24.03 -30.88
C GLU A 63 -7.96 23.12 -30.43
N LYS A 64 -7.28 22.46 -31.37
CA LYS A 64 -6.10 21.62 -31.08
C LYS A 64 -4.95 22.43 -30.49
N VAL A 65 -4.65 23.62 -31.02
CA VAL A 65 -3.61 24.50 -30.48
C VAL A 65 -3.96 24.97 -29.06
N VAL A 66 -5.21 25.37 -28.82
CA VAL A 66 -5.68 25.79 -27.49
C VAL A 66 -5.57 24.66 -26.46
N LEU A 67 -5.91 23.43 -26.85
CA LEU A 67 -5.77 22.25 -26.00
C LEU A 67 -4.30 21.94 -25.68
N LEU A 68 -3.41 22.01 -26.66
CA LEU A 68 -1.97 21.78 -26.47
C LEU A 68 -1.31 22.89 -25.62
N LEU A 69 -1.81 24.11 -25.67
CA LEU A 69 -1.31 25.22 -24.86
C LEU A 69 -1.77 25.17 -23.40
N LYS A 70 -2.84 24.42 -23.06
CA LYS A 70 -3.43 24.42 -21.71
C LYS A 70 -2.41 24.16 -20.58
N PRO A 71 -1.51 23.16 -20.65
CA PRO A 71 -0.51 22.91 -19.60
C PRO A 71 0.56 24.01 -19.51
N HIS A 72 0.81 24.72 -20.61
CA HIS A 72 1.81 25.80 -20.67
C HIS A 72 1.28 27.14 -20.14
N LYS A 73 -0.05 27.30 -20.03
CA LYS A 73 -0.68 28.52 -19.48
C LYS A 73 -0.37 28.75 -18.00
N ALA A 74 -0.14 27.67 -17.25
CA ALA A 74 0.23 27.73 -15.83
C ALA A 74 1.72 28.04 -15.60
N GLY A 75 2.48 28.30 -16.66
CA GLY A 75 3.91 28.57 -16.60
C GLY A 75 4.80 27.37 -16.85
N VAL A 76 6.08 27.52 -16.52
CA VAL A 76 7.09 26.45 -16.70
C VAL A 76 6.95 25.42 -15.58
N GLN A 77 6.35 24.27 -15.92
CA GLN A 77 6.11 23.16 -14.99
C GLN A 77 7.35 22.29 -14.70
N TRP A 78 8.34 22.26 -15.60
CA TRP A 78 9.51 21.35 -15.51
C TRP A 78 10.80 22.05 -15.06
N LYS A 79 10.74 22.72 -13.92
CA LYS A 79 11.91 23.17 -13.12
C LYS A 79 11.92 22.39 -11.80
N PHE A 80 12.95 22.54 -10.97
CA PHE A 80 13.11 21.72 -9.76
C PHE A 80 11.84 21.67 -8.89
N ALA A 81 11.23 22.81 -8.58
CA ALA A 81 10.00 22.87 -7.77
C ALA A 81 8.83 22.09 -8.41
N GLY A 82 8.60 22.26 -9.71
CA GLY A 82 7.53 21.54 -10.41
C GLY A 82 7.84 20.06 -10.63
N SER A 83 9.09 19.69 -10.90
CA SER A 83 9.53 18.29 -10.94
C SER A 83 9.40 17.61 -9.58
N PHE A 84 9.67 18.32 -8.48
CA PHE A 84 9.47 17.81 -7.12
C PHE A 84 7.98 17.66 -6.79
N TYR A 85 7.15 18.64 -7.18
CA TYR A 85 5.70 18.53 -7.05
C TYR A 85 5.15 17.32 -7.81
N PHE A 86 5.58 17.15 -9.07
CA PHE A 86 5.25 15.99 -9.87
C PHE A 86 5.69 14.69 -9.19
N ALA A 87 6.93 14.62 -8.68
CA ALA A 87 7.45 13.46 -7.97
C ALA A 87 6.58 13.09 -6.75
N ILE A 88 6.17 14.08 -5.93
CA ILE A 88 5.21 13.89 -4.84
C ILE A 88 3.93 13.27 -5.38
N THR A 89 3.32 13.84 -6.41
CA THR A 89 2.03 13.35 -6.94
C THR A 89 2.11 11.91 -7.46
N VAL A 90 3.27 11.48 -7.98
CA VAL A 90 3.49 10.11 -8.45
C VAL A 90 3.60 9.13 -7.28
N ILE A 91 4.49 9.39 -6.32
CA ILE A 91 4.75 8.43 -5.22
C ILE A 91 3.60 8.36 -4.21
N THR A 92 2.84 9.45 -4.09
CA THR A 92 1.63 9.51 -3.24
C THR A 92 0.37 9.04 -3.96
N THR A 93 0.47 8.66 -5.24
CA THR A 93 -0.66 8.21 -6.07
C THR A 93 -1.77 9.23 -6.29
N ILE A 94 -1.54 10.52 -6.00
CA ILE A 94 -2.51 11.59 -6.25
C ILE A 94 -2.70 11.80 -7.75
N GLY A 95 -1.61 11.98 -8.51
CA GLY A 95 -1.64 11.98 -9.97
C GLY A 95 -2.59 12.99 -10.65
N TYR A 96 -2.61 14.27 -10.25
CA TYR A 96 -3.50 15.31 -10.83
C TYR A 96 -3.53 15.43 -12.36
N GLY A 97 -2.46 15.03 -13.07
CA GLY A 97 -2.41 15.12 -14.53
C GLY A 97 -2.25 16.54 -15.12
N HIS A 98 -2.11 17.58 -14.30
CA HIS A 98 -1.80 18.94 -14.78
C HIS A 98 -0.44 19.02 -15.50
N ALA A 99 0.50 18.18 -15.07
CA ALA A 99 1.79 17.95 -15.73
C ALA A 99 2.01 16.44 -15.86
N ALA A 100 2.41 15.99 -17.06
CA ALA A 100 2.71 14.60 -17.37
C ALA A 100 3.94 14.50 -18.28
N PRO A 101 4.76 13.43 -18.18
CA PRO A 101 5.94 13.28 -18.99
C PRO A 101 5.55 13.13 -20.48
N SER A 102 5.97 14.10 -21.29
CA SER A 102 5.70 14.10 -22.73
C SER A 102 6.66 13.18 -23.51
N THR A 103 7.88 13.00 -23.01
CA THR A 103 8.93 12.20 -23.64
C THR A 103 8.82 10.72 -23.27
N ASP A 104 9.18 9.83 -24.19
CA ASP A 104 9.14 8.37 -23.94
C ASP A 104 10.13 7.95 -22.85
N ALA A 105 11.30 8.58 -22.80
CA ALA A 105 12.26 8.40 -21.69
C ALA A 105 11.67 8.84 -20.35
N GLY A 106 10.96 9.98 -20.30
CA GLY A 106 10.30 10.46 -19.08
C GLY A 106 9.19 9.52 -18.62
N LYS A 107 8.41 8.94 -19.55
CA LYS A 107 7.39 7.93 -19.25
C LYS A 107 8.02 6.64 -18.71
N ALA A 108 9.06 6.13 -19.36
CA ALA A 108 9.81 4.96 -18.91
C ALA A 108 10.39 5.14 -17.50
N PHE A 109 11.00 6.29 -17.24
CA PHE A 109 11.49 6.65 -15.91
C PHE A 109 10.35 6.73 -14.88
N CYS A 110 9.24 7.39 -15.22
CA CYS A 110 8.08 7.51 -14.34
C CYS A 110 7.51 6.14 -13.93
N MET A 111 7.43 5.18 -14.87
CA MET A 111 7.01 3.80 -14.57
C MET A 111 7.93 3.11 -13.54
N GLY A 112 9.25 3.18 -13.75
CA GLY A 112 10.22 2.60 -12.81
C GLY A 112 10.26 3.32 -11.45
N TYR A 113 10.12 4.64 -11.46
CA TYR A 113 10.07 5.48 -10.25
C TYR A 113 8.83 5.18 -9.40
N ALA A 114 7.65 5.05 -10.02
CA ALA A 114 6.41 4.70 -9.34
C ALA A 114 6.46 3.30 -8.72
N LEU A 115 7.04 2.32 -9.43
CA LEU A 115 7.15 0.93 -8.98
C LEU A 115 7.85 0.79 -7.62
N LEU A 116 8.92 1.56 -7.39
CA LEU A 116 9.66 1.56 -6.12
C LEU A 116 9.14 2.61 -5.13
N GLY A 117 8.74 3.78 -5.64
CA GLY A 117 8.33 4.92 -4.82
C GLY A 117 7.01 4.72 -4.10
N ILE A 118 6.02 4.08 -4.73
CA ILE A 118 4.70 3.86 -4.12
C ILE A 118 4.81 2.92 -2.90
N PRO A 119 5.42 1.71 -3.00
CA PRO A 119 5.59 0.85 -1.82
C PRO A 119 6.36 1.51 -0.68
N LEU A 120 7.44 2.23 -1.00
CA LEU A 120 8.23 2.97 -0.01
C LEU A 120 7.38 4.02 0.72
N THR A 121 6.59 4.79 -0.04
CA THR A 121 5.72 5.84 0.49
C THR A 121 4.60 5.27 1.36
N LEU A 122 3.98 4.17 0.94
CA LEU A 122 2.96 3.48 1.75
C LEU A 122 3.53 3.01 3.09
N VAL A 123 4.70 2.35 3.10
CA VAL A 123 5.36 1.89 4.34
C VAL A 123 5.74 3.08 5.23
N MET A 124 6.23 4.18 4.64
CA MET A 124 6.55 5.41 5.36
C MET A 124 5.31 5.98 6.06
N PHE A 125 4.19 6.17 5.34
CA PHE A 125 2.96 6.70 5.94
C PHE A 125 2.36 5.77 6.99
N GLN A 126 2.41 4.45 6.81
CA GLN A 126 1.98 3.50 7.83
C GLN A 126 2.81 3.61 9.11
N SER A 127 4.14 3.67 8.97
CA SER A 127 5.07 3.79 10.09
C SER A 127 4.91 5.11 10.83
N LEU A 128 4.78 6.22 10.11
CA LEU A 128 4.52 7.54 10.69
C LEU A 128 3.14 7.60 11.36
N GLY A 129 2.11 7.04 10.72
CA GLY A 129 0.75 7.01 11.26
C GLY A 129 0.66 6.21 12.57
N GLU A 130 1.36 5.07 12.69
CA GLU A 130 1.41 4.32 13.94
C GLU A 130 2.09 5.12 15.07
N ARG A 131 3.19 5.83 14.76
CA ARG A 131 3.88 6.70 15.71
C ARG A 131 2.99 7.85 16.18
N ILE A 132 2.28 8.51 15.25
CA ILE A 132 1.31 9.57 15.58
C ILE A 132 0.19 9.03 16.48
N ASN A 133 -0.40 7.88 16.14
CA ASN A 133 -1.46 7.27 16.95
C ASN A 133 -0.96 6.93 18.36
N THR A 134 0.27 6.42 18.49
CA THR A 134 0.90 6.13 19.79
C THR A 134 1.13 7.40 20.59
N PHE A 135 1.62 8.45 19.95
CA PHE A 135 1.84 9.76 20.57
C PHE A 135 0.53 10.41 21.03
N VAL A 136 -0.51 10.40 20.19
CA VAL A 136 -1.85 10.89 20.55
C VAL A 136 -2.42 10.10 21.73
N ARG A 137 -2.24 8.77 21.74
CA ARG A 137 -2.68 7.93 22.86
C ARG A 137 -1.96 8.30 24.16
N PHE A 138 -0.66 8.54 24.10
CA PHE A 138 0.13 9.00 25.24
C PHE A 138 -0.34 10.37 25.75
N LEU A 139 -0.54 11.34 24.86
CA LEU A 139 -1.05 12.66 25.20
C LEU A 139 -2.44 12.58 25.84
N LEU A 140 -3.35 11.79 25.28
CA LEU A 140 -4.69 11.62 25.83
C LEU A 140 -4.67 10.94 27.21
N HIS A 141 -3.81 9.93 27.38
CA HIS A 141 -3.64 9.29 28.68
C HIS A 141 -3.13 10.28 29.74
N LYS A 142 -2.12 11.09 29.39
CA LYS A 142 -1.58 12.14 30.26
C LYS A 142 -2.65 13.20 30.58
N ALA A 143 -3.40 13.66 29.58
CA ALA A 143 -4.50 14.62 29.76
C ALA A 143 -5.59 14.08 30.71
N LYS A 144 -6.06 12.83 30.50
CA LYS A 144 -7.04 12.20 31.40
C LYS A 144 -6.54 12.05 32.83
N LYS A 145 -5.24 11.74 32.99
CA LYS A 145 -4.60 11.65 34.31
C LYS A 145 -4.51 13.02 34.99
N CYS A 146 -4.13 14.07 34.25
CA CYS A 146 -4.09 15.45 34.74
C CYS A 146 -5.49 15.98 35.12
N MET A 147 -6.53 15.57 34.39
CA MET A 147 -7.92 15.93 34.69
C MET A 147 -8.55 15.09 35.83
N GLY A 148 -7.79 14.17 36.45
CA GLY A 148 -8.28 13.40 37.61
C GLY A 148 -9.35 12.36 37.29
N LEU A 149 -9.49 11.91 36.03
CA LEU A 149 -10.50 10.92 35.68
C LEU A 149 -10.19 9.55 36.32
N ARG A 150 -11.20 8.96 36.98
CA ARG A 150 -11.12 7.64 37.63
C ARG A 150 -10.68 6.48 36.72
N ARG A 151 -10.81 6.61 35.39
CA ARG A 151 -10.39 5.60 34.40
C ARG A 151 -9.53 6.25 33.31
N PRO A 152 -8.18 6.28 33.46
CA PRO A 152 -7.30 6.92 32.49
C PRO A 152 -7.04 6.07 31.24
N GLU A 153 -7.71 4.92 31.09
CA GLU A 153 -7.55 4.08 29.92
C GLU A 153 -8.10 4.72 28.64
N VAL A 154 -7.31 4.63 27.58
CA VAL A 154 -7.69 5.13 26.24
C VAL A 154 -8.31 3.99 25.46
N SER A 155 -9.65 4.01 25.38
CA SER A 155 -10.45 3.15 24.51
C SER A 155 -10.20 3.44 23.02
N MET A 156 -10.39 2.42 22.18
CA MET A 156 -10.36 2.54 20.72
C MET A 156 -11.36 3.57 20.19
N ALA A 157 -12.55 3.68 20.81
CA ALA A 157 -13.55 4.66 20.41
C ALA A 157 -13.03 6.11 20.54
N ASN A 158 -12.29 6.42 21.62
CA ASN A 158 -11.69 7.74 21.80
C ASN A 158 -10.67 8.05 20.70
N MET A 159 -9.86 7.06 20.30
CA MET A 159 -8.88 7.21 19.23
C MET A 159 -9.55 7.46 17.88
N VAL A 160 -10.64 6.76 17.58
CA VAL A 160 -11.40 6.95 16.34
C VAL A 160 -12.03 8.34 16.30
N ILE A 161 -12.62 8.80 17.40
CA ILE A 161 -13.20 10.15 17.51
C ILE A 161 -12.13 11.22 17.29
N ILE A 162 -10.99 11.14 17.98
CA ILE A 162 -9.89 12.10 17.82
C ILE A 162 -9.33 12.06 16.39
N GLY A 163 -9.17 10.86 15.82
CA GLY A 163 -8.72 10.70 14.44
C GLY A 163 -9.67 11.34 13.44
N PHE A 164 -10.98 11.17 13.63
CA PHE A 164 -12.00 11.81 12.79
C PHE A 164 -11.93 13.34 12.86
N PHE A 165 -11.89 13.91 14.07
CA PHE A 165 -11.75 15.36 14.24
C PHE A 165 -10.42 15.90 13.70
N SER A 166 -9.33 15.14 13.81
CA SER A 166 -8.03 15.48 13.22
C SER A 166 -8.10 15.55 11.70
N CYS A 167 -8.76 14.59 11.05
CA CYS A 167 -8.97 14.58 9.59
C CYS A 167 -9.79 15.80 9.16
N VAL A 168 -10.93 16.05 9.81
CA VAL A 168 -11.80 17.21 9.50
C VAL A 168 -11.05 18.52 9.71
N SER A 169 -10.29 18.65 10.81
CA SER A 169 -9.48 19.85 11.09
C SER A 169 -8.42 20.09 10.02
N THR A 170 -7.75 19.03 9.57
CA THR A 170 -6.75 19.10 8.49
C THR A 170 -7.36 19.58 7.17
N LEU A 171 -8.57 19.10 6.84
CA LEU A 171 -9.31 19.57 5.66
C LEU A 171 -9.72 21.04 5.81
N CYS A 172 -10.22 21.45 6.97
CA CYS A 172 -10.64 22.84 7.21
C CYS A 172 -9.48 23.83 7.18
N ILE A 173 -8.34 23.49 7.79
CA ILE A 173 -7.12 24.31 7.78
C ILE A 173 -6.59 24.46 6.35
N GLY A 174 -6.55 23.36 5.60
CA GLY A 174 -6.17 23.40 4.18
C GLY A 174 -7.13 24.26 3.37
N ALA A 175 -8.44 24.06 3.52
CA ALA A 175 -9.46 24.82 2.82
C ALA A 175 -9.33 26.33 3.08
N ALA A 176 -9.11 26.73 4.34
CA ALA A 176 -8.88 28.13 4.69
C ALA A 176 -7.64 28.69 3.98
N ALA A 177 -6.50 27.99 4.04
CA ALA A 177 -5.26 28.43 3.40
C ALA A 177 -5.39 28.51 1.87
N PHE A 178 -5.84 27.44 1.21
CA PHE A 178 -5.95 27.42 -0.25
C PHE A 178 -7.05 28.35 -0.78
N SER A 179 -8.13 28.58 -0.02
CA SER A 179 -9.12 29.61 -0.39
C SER A 179 -8.49 31.01 -0.46
N HIS A 180 -7.58 31.33 0.47
CA HIS A 180 -6.86 32.58 0.50
C HIS A 180 -5.81 32.69 -0.61
N TYR A 181 -4.95 31.68 -0.76
CA TYR A 181 -3.86 31.71 -1.75
C TYR A 181 -4.35 31.60 -3.20
N GLU A 182 -5.32 30.72 -3.48
CA GLU A 182 -5.80 30.48 -4.84
C GLU A 182 -7.03 31.35 -5.21
N GLY A 183 -7.58 32.10 -4.26
CA GLY A 183 -8.81 32.87 -4.46
C GLY A 183 -10.04 32.00 -4.76
N TRP A 184 -10.04 30.75 -4.29
CA TRP A 184 -11.18 29.84 -4.42
C TRP A 184 -12.21 30.08 -3.31
N THR A 185 -13.46 29.67 -3.53
CA THR A 185 -14.43 29.60 -2.43
C THR A 185 -13.97 28.54 -1.43
N PHE A 186 -14.32 28.69 -0.15
CA PHE A 186 -13.97 27.72 0.89
C PHE A 186 -14.42 26.30 0.52
N PHE A 187 -15.59 26.14 -0.10
CA PHE A 187 -16.10 24.85 -0.56
C PHE A 187 -15.20 24.21 -1.62
N HIS A 188 -14.76 24.97 -2.64
CA HIS A 188 -13.85 24.45 -3.66
C HIS A 188 -12.48 24.10 -3.09
N ALA A 189 -11.96 24.91 -2.17
CA ALA A 189 -10.72 24.61 -1.47
C ALA A 189 -10.85 23.36 -0.58
N PHE A 190 -11.98 23.18 0.11
CA PHE A 190 -12.27 21.99 0.89
C PHE A 190 -12.37 20.73 0.02
N TYR A 191 -13.08 20.84 -1.11
CA TYR A 191 -13.17 19.78 -2.11
C TYR A 191 -11.79 19.40 -2.65
N TYR A 192 -10.96 20.39 -3.01
CA TYR A 192 -9.56 20.18 -3.40
C TYR A 192 -8.81 19.39 -2.31
N CYS A 193 -8.77 19.89 -1.07
CA CYS A 193 -8.10 19.20 0.03
C CYS A 193 -8.59 17.76 0.22
N PHE A 194 -9.90 17.52 0.12
CA PHE A 194 -10.48 16.19 0.24
C PHE A 194 -10.01 15.26 -0.89
N ILE A 195 -10.12 15.66 -2.15
CA ILE A 195 -9.71 14.89 -3.33
C ILE A 195 -8.19 14.65 -3.35
N THR A 196 -7.41 15.62 -2.87
CA THR A 196 -5.95 15.51 -2.71
C THR A 196 -5.57 14.49 -1.64
N LEU A 197 -6.09 14.63 -0.42
CA LEU A 197 -5.67 13.80 0.71
C LEU A 197 -6.27 12.39 0.68
N THR A 198 -7.32 12.17 -0.11
CA THR A 198 -7.83 10.83 -0.43
C THR A 198 -7.13 10.18 -1.63
N THR A 199 -6.11 10.85 -2.20
CA THR A 199 -5.33 10.37 -3.36
C THR A 199 -6.16 10.11 -4.62
N ILE A 200 -7.34 10.74 -4.74
CA ILE A 200 -8.17 10.66 -5.94
C ILE A 200 -7.59 11.56 -7.04
N GLY A 201 -7.26 12.80 -6.68
CA GLY A 201 -6.52 13.74 -7.53
C GLY A 201 -7.08 13.95 -8.94
N PHE A 202 -8.35 14.35 -9.09
CA PHE A 202 -8.95 14.59 -10.41
C PHE A 202 -8.23 15.63 -11.28
N GLY A 203 -7.58 16.63 -10.65
CA GLY A 203 -6.84 17.67 -11.36
C GLY A 203 -7.69 18.80 -11.93
N ASP A 204 -8.97 18.85 -11.59
CA ASP A 204 -9.89 19.95 -11.84
C ASP A 204 -9.53 21.21 -11.01
N TYR A 205 -9.07 21.00 -9.77
CA TYR A 205 -8.43 21.99 -8.93
C TYR A 205 -7.01 21.55 -8.59
N VAL A 206 -6.03 22.42 -8.85
CA VAL A 206 -4.61 22.17 -8.58
C VAL A 206 -3.97 23.45 -8.08
N ALA A 207 -3.40 23.39 -6.87
CA ALA A 207 -2.67 24.50 -6.27
C ALA A 207 -1.36 24.79 -7.03
N LEU A 208 -0.83 26.00 -6.84
CA LEU A 208 0.44 26.47 -7.42
C LEU A 208 0.40 26.68 -8.95
N GLN A 209 -0.76 26.58 -9.59
CA GLN A 209 -0.89 26.73 -11.05
C GLN A 209 -1.18 28.18 -11.52
N LYS A 210 -1.52 29.09 -10.61
CA LYS A 210 -1.77 30.51 -10.93
C LYS A 210 -0.49 31.34 -10.84
N ASP A 211 -0.40 32.38 -11.67
CA ASP A 211 0.61 33.45 -11.61
C ASP A 211 2.09 33.01 -11.56
N ASN A 212 2.40 31.84 -12.12
CA ASN A 212 3.70 31.20 -12.02
C ASN A 212 4.18 31.01 -10.56
N ALA A 213 3.24 30.73 -9.63
CA ALA A 213 3.53 30.54 -8.20
C ALA A 213 4.64 29.52 -7.93
N LEU A 214 4.78 28.48 -8.77
CA LEU A 214 5.89 27.52 -8.74
C LEU A 214 7.29 28.15 -8.70
N GLN A 215 7.45 29.33 -9.31
CA GLN A 215 8.73 30.04 -9.38
C GLN A 215 8.75 31.30 -8.52
N ASN A 216 7.63 31.98 -8.42
CA ASN A 216 7.55 33.30 -7.83
C ASN A 216 7.31 33.27 -6.31
N ASP A 217 6.74 32.18 -5.76
CA ASP A 217 6.41 32.07 -4.34
C ASP A 217 6.92 30.76 -3.71
N PRO A 218 8.21 30.71 -3.33
CA PRO A 218 8.79 29.52 -2.71
C PRO A 218 8.17 29.19 -1.34
N HIS A 219 7.63 30.18 -0.63
CA HIS A 219 6.99 29.97 0.67
C HIS A 219 5.66 29.23 0.51
N TYR A 220 4.83 29.65 -0.46
CA TYR A 220 3.60 28.96 -0.77
C TYR A 220 3.82 27.55 -1.33
N VAL A 221 4.86 27.36 -2.16
CA VAL A 221 5.30 26.04 -2.64
C VAL A 221 5.66 25.12 -1.47
N ALA A 222 6.50 25.59 -0.54
CA ALA A 222 6.91 24.82 0.62
C ALA A 222 5.72 24.48 1.53
N PHE A 223 4.84 25.44 1.80
CA PHE A 223 3.60 25.23 2.54
C PHE A 223 2.75 24.13 1.90
N SER A 224 2.56 24.17 0.59
CA SER A 224 1.74 23.20 -0.14
C SER A 224 2.31 21.78 -0.06
N PHE A 225 3.63 21.62 -0.19
CA PHE A 225 4.28 20.31 -0.07
C PHE A 225 4.17 19.76 1.36
N VAL A 226 4.44 20.60 2.36
CA VAL A 226 4.31 20.21 3.77
C VAL A 226 2.86 19.84 4.10
N TYR A 227 1.89 20.61 3.61
CA TYR A 227 0.47 20.32 3.80
C TYR A 227 0.09 18.96 3.23
N ILE A 228 0.48 18.66 1.99
CA ILE A 228 0.16 17.38 1.34
C ILE A 228 0.77 16.21 2.13
N LEU A 229 2.06 16.30 2.48
CA LEU A 229 2.76 15.22 3.19
C LEU A 229 2.21 15.01 4.62
N MET A 230 1.97 16.09 5.37
CA MET A 230 1.38 16.00 6.71
C MET A 230 -0.07 15.54 6.66
N GLY A 231 -0.87 16.06 5.73
CA GLY A 231 -2.26 15.69 5.57
C GLY A 231 -2.43 14.21 5.19
N LEU A 232 -1.62 13.70 4.27
CA LEU A 232 -1.60 12.28 3.93
C LEU A 232 -1.18 11.41 5.12
N THR A 233 -0.28 11.91 5.95
CA THR A 233 0.11 11.21 7.18
C THR A 233 -1.06 11.16 8.18
N VAL A 234 -1.84 12.24 8.33
CA VAL A 234 -3.04 12.26 9.20
C VAL A 234 -4.11 11.29 8.69
N ILE A 235 -4.44 11.33 7.40
CA ILE A 235 -5.40 10.40 6.79
C ILE A 235 -4.88 8.96 6.88
N GLY A 236 -3.59 8.75 6.60
CA GLY A 236 -2.92 7.46 6.72
C GLY A 236 -2.95 6.90 8.14
N ALA A 237 -2.75 7.74 9.17
CA ALA A 237 -2.87 7.36 10.57
C ALA A 237 -4.30 6.91 10.93
N PHE A 238 -5.32 7.60 10.42
CA PHE A 238 -6.71 7.23 10.61
C PHE A 238 -7.07 5.93 9.90
N LEU A 239 -6.65 5.75 8.65
CA LEU A 239 -6.82 4.51 7.90
C LEU A 239 -6.11 3.33 8.57
N ASN A 240 -4.89 3.53 9.09
CA ASN A 240 -4.17 2.50 9.84
C ASN A 240 -4.95 2.09 11.09
N LEU A 241 -5.54 3.04 11.83
CA LEU A 241 -6.34 2.75 13.02
C LEU A 241 -7.61 1.93 12.71
N VAL A 242 -8.32 2.28 11.63
CA VAL A 242 -9.65 1.71 11.32
C VAL A 242 -9.56 0.52 10.37
N VAL A 243 -8.89 0.67 9.22
CA VAL A 243 -8.92 -0.27 8.09
C VAL A 243 -7.94 -1.43 8.27
N LEU A 244 -6.74 -1.17 8.80
CA LEU A 244 -5.72 -2.22 8.92
C LEU A 244 -6.19 -3.36 9.85
N ARG A 245 -6.93 -3.02 10.92
CA ARG A 245 -7.57 -3.97 11.84
C ARG A 245 -8.53 -4.94 11.13
N PHE A 246 -9.31 -4.43 10.16
CA PHE A 246 -10.23 -5.28 9.38
C PHE A 246 -9.47 -6.17 8.40
N MET A 247 -8.42 -5.66 7.75
CA MET A 247 -7.59 -6.45 6.84
C MET A 247 -6.88 -7.60 7.57
N THR A 248 -6.33 -7.34 8.75
CA THR A 248 -5.67 -8.38 9.57
C THR A 248 -6.65 -9.42 10.12
N MET A 249 -7.92 -9.05 10.30
CA MET A 249 -8.94 -9.99 10.79
C MET A 249 -9.16 -11.16 9.80
N ASN A 250 -9.02 -10.93 8.48
CA ASN A 250 -9.04 -12.01 7.50
C ASN A 250 -7.93 -13.03 7.75
N THR A 251 -6.71 -12.55 7.95
CA THR A 251 -5.53 -13.39 8.13
C THR A 251 -5.55 -14.15 9.46
N GLU A 252 -6.12 -13.56 10.52
CA GLU A 252 -6.32 -14.28 11.78
C GLU A 252 -7.34 -15.41 11.65
N ASP A 253 -8.44 -15.18 10.92
CA ASP A 253 -9.42 -16.24 10.62
C ASP A 253 -8.78 -17.36 9.78
N GLU A 254 -7.93 -17.03 8.79
CA GLU A 254 -7.17 -18.02 8.01
C GLU A 254 -6.25 -18.87 8.90
N ARG A 255 -5.57 -18.24 9.85
CA ARG A 255 -4.70 -18.94 10.80
C ARG A 255 -5.51 -19.88 11.69
N ARG A 256 -6.64 -19.42 12.23
CA ARG A 256 -7.54 -20.24 13.07
C ARG A 256 -8.14 -21.42 12.29
N ASP A 257 -8.58 -21.18 11.05
CA ASP A 257 -9.13 -22.23 10.18
C ASP A 257 -8.06 -23.25 9.73
N ALA A 258 -6.79 -22.83 9.60
CA ALA A 258 -5.67 -23.72 9.32
C ALA A 258 -5.29 -24.56 10.54
N GLU A 259 -5.20 -23.94 11.73
CA GLU A 259 -4.96 -24.61 13.02
C GLU A 259 -6.06 -25.67 13.29
N GLN A 260 -7.33 -25.32 13.10
CA GLN A 260 -8.46 -26.22 13.35
C GLN A 260 -8.50 -27.40 12.36
N ARG A 261 -8.12 -27.18 11.09
CA ARG A 261 -7.94 -28.27 10.11
C ARG A 261 -6.79 -29.21 10.49
N ALA A 262 -5.68 -28.67 10.99
CA ALA A 262 -4.55 -29.47 11.46
C ALA A 262 -4.96 -30.35 12.66
N LEU A 263 -5.73 -29.82 13.61
CA LEU A 263 -6.26 -30.59 14.75
C LEU A 263 -7.18 -31.73 14.31
N LEU A 264 -8.13 -31.47 13.40
CA LEU A 264 -9.03 -32.50 12.86
C LEU A 264 -8.29 -33.62 12.10
N SER A 265 -7.19 -33.28 11.41
CA SER A 265 -6.35 -34.27 10.73
C SER A 265 -5.59 -35.18 11.72
N LYS A 266 -5.21 -34.64 12.88
CA LYS A 266 -4.49 -35.37 13.93
C LYS A 266 -5.41 -36.33 14.70
N ASP A 267 -6.68 -35.95 14.86
CA ASP A 267 -7.68 -36.78 15.55
C ASP A 267 -8.16 -37.95 14.69
N LYS A 268 -8.29 -37.75 13.36
CA LYS A 268 -8.54 -38.86 12.41
C LYS A 268 -7.42 -39.90 12.36
N GLN A 269 -6.19 -39.55 12.76
CA GLN A 269 -5.08 -40.51 12.89
C GLN A 269 -5.09 -41.28 14.22
N LYS A 270 -5.91 -40.86 15.20
CA LYS A 270 -6.16 -41.58 16.45
C LYS A 270 -7.53 -42.27 16.40
N GLY A 271 -7.64 -43.34 15.60
CA GLY A 271 -8.77 -44.26 15.70
C GLY A 271 -8.86 -44.92 17.10
N PRO A 272 -10.01 -45.54 17.46
CA PRO A 272 -10.32 -45.94 18.83
C PRO A 272 -9.33 -47.00 19.35
N VAL A 273 -8.78 -46.75 20.55
CA VAL A 273 -7.92 -47.67 21.28
C VAL A 273 -8.76 -48.86 21.77
N LEU A 274 -8.72 -49.98 21.06
CA LEU A 274 -9.22 -51.25 21.56
C LEU A 274 -8.20 -51.82 22.57
N ARG A 275 -8.58 -51.90 23.85
CA ARG A 275 -7.79 -52.57 24.91
C ARG A 275 -7.64 -54.07 24.61
N ARG A 276 -6.41 -54.57 24.53
CA ARG A 276 -6.04 -55.95 24.90
C ARG A 276 -4.70 -55.94 25.66
N PRO A 277 -4.47 -56.92 26.57
CA PRO A 277 -3.39 -56.88 27.55
C PRO A 277 -2.05 -57.43 27.00
N ASP A 278 -0.95 -56.95 27.58
CA ASP A 278 0.48 -57.27 27.30
C ASP A 278 0.93 -58.66 27.84
N PRO A 279 2.20 -59.12 27.66
CA PRO A 279 3.04 -59.31 26.45
C PRO A 279 3.69 -60.73 26.39
N PRO A 280 4.62 -61.07 25.44
CA PRO A 280 6.06 -60.82 25.64
C PRO A 280 6.85 -60.36 24.38
N SER A 281 8.09 -59.94 24.64
CA SER A 281 9.13 -59.18 23.89
C SER A 281 9.87 -59.91 22.72
N PRO A 282 10.97 -59.37 22.12
CA PRO A 282 11.11 -58.13 21.32
C PRO A 282 11.81 -58.38 19.96
N VAL A 283 11.36 -57.77 18.85
CA VAL A 283 12.18 -57.68 17.61
C VAL A 283 11.97 -56.34 16.89
N ALA A 284 13.08 -55.79 16.43
CA ALA A 284 13.29 -54.48 15.82
C ALA A 284 12.47 -54.19 14.55
N ALA A 285 12.08 -52.91 14.35
CA ALA A 285 12.15 -52.21 13.07
C ALA A 285 11.64 -50.76 13.15
N GLY A 286 12.38 -49.82 12.54
CA GLY A 286 11.77 -48.75 11.73
C GLY A 286 11.49 -47.39 12.39
N ARG A 287 12.55 -46.59 12.60
CA ARG A 287 12.45 -45.11 12.63
C ARG A 287 11.98 -44.60 11.27
N ASP A 288 10.70 -44.29 11.07
CA ASP A 288 10.31 -43.42 9.93
C ASP A 288 8.93 -42.73 10.02
N LYS A 289 8.62 -42.07 11.15
CA LYS A 289 7.40 -41.24 11.26
C LYS A 289 7.63 -39.79 11.67
N ARG A 290 8.89 -39.34 11.78
CA ARG A 290 9.23 -37.98 12.24
C ARG A 290 9.57 -36.98 11.13
N ARG A 291 9.67 -37.41 9.86
CA ARG A 291 9.98 -36.52 8.72
C ARG A 291 8.76 -35.84 8.08
N GLY A 292 7.56 -36.42 8.16
CA GLY A 292 6.34 -35.81 7.60
C GLY A 292 5.81 -34.59 8.37
N LEU A 293 6.07 -34.52 9.69
CA LEU A 293 5.51 -33.46 10.54
C LEU A 293 6.29 -32.13 10.45
N LYS A 294 7.59 -32.19 10.10
CA LYS A 294 8.42 -30.98 9.92
C LYS A 294 8.19 -30.31 8.57
N SER A 295 7.76 -31.05 7.55
CA SER A 295 7.50 -30.51 6.21
C SER A 295 6.25 -29.62 6.17
N VAL A 296 5.21 -29.98 6.92
CA VAL A 296 3.93 -29.23 6.94
C VAL A 296 4.06 -27.90 7.72
N TYR A 297 4.93 -27.85 8.73
CA TYR A 297 5.23 -26.60 9.45
C TYR A 297 6.14 -25.66 8.66
N ALA A 298 6.99 -26.19 7.77
CA ALA A 298 7.93 -25.40 6.98
C ALA A 298 7.27 -24.69 5.79
N GLU A 299 6.25 -25.28 5.16
CA GLU A 299 5.56 -24.64 4.02
C GLU A 299 4.63 -23.48 4.43
N VAL A 300 4.11 -23.46 5.67
CA VAL A 300 3.23 -22.37 6.14
C VAL A 300 4.03 -21.17 6.66
N LEU A 301 5.29 -21.36 7.07
CA LEU A 301 6.15 -20.26 7.52
C LEU A 301 6.78 -19.44 6.38
N HIS A 302 6.72 -19.92 5.13
CA HIS A 302 7.50 -19.33 4.04
C HIS A 302 6.79 -18.20 3.26
N PHE A 303 5.58 -17.79 3.66
CA PHE A 303 4.85 -16.67 3.03
C PHE A 303 4.74 -15.40 3.88
N GLN A 304 5.44 -15.33 5.03
CA GLN A 304 5.50 -14.14 5.87
C GLN A 304 6.89 -13.50 5.82
N THR A 305 7.18 -12.83 4.71
CA THR A 305 8.26 -11.84 4.61
C THR A 305 7.69 -10.51 4.13
N VAL A 306 6.82 -9.89 4.94
CA VAL A 306 6.66 -8.44 4.91
C VAL A 306 6.43 -7.94 6.34
N CYS A 307 7.35 -7.10 6.81
CA CYS A 307 7.29 -6.30 8.05
C CYS A 307 7.66 -6.99 9.38
N SER A 308 8.95 -6.89 9.74
CA SER A 308 9.54 -7.29 11.04
C SER A 308 9.01 -6.51 12.26
N CYS A 309 8.10 -5.55 12.09
CA CYS A 309 7.61 -4.68 13.16
C CYS A 309 6.50 -5.33 14.01
N LEU A 310 5.79 -6.35 13.50
CA LEU A 310 4.74 -7.04 14.27
C LEU A 310 5.28 -8.00 15.34
N TRP A 311 6.51 -8.50 15.18
CA TRP A 311 7.08 -9.50 16.09
C TRP A 311 7.42 -8.95 17.48
N TYR A 312 7.61 -7.64 17.62
CA TYR A 312 8.03 -7.03 18.88
C TYR A 312 6.91 -6.98 19.94
N LYS A 313 5.63 -6.99 19.53
CA LYS A 313 4.49 -6.79 20.44
C LYS A 313 3.95 -8.08 21.09
N SER A 314 4.38 -9.26 20.62
CA SER A 314 3.88 -10.53 21.16
C SER A 314 4.59 -10.99 22.43
N ARG A 315 5.70 -10.35 22.83
CA ARG A 315 6.55 -10.83 23.93
C ARG A 315 6.18 -10.27 25.31
N GLU A 316 5.37 -9.22 25.40
CA GLU A 316 5.01 -8.58 26.68
C GLU A 316 3.83 -9.24 27.43
N LYS A 317 3.12 -10.20 26.82
CA LYS A 317 1.93 -10.83 27.44
C LYS A 317 2.13 -12.25 27.95
N MET A 318 3.37 -12.70 28.10
CA MET A 318 3.67 -14.08 28.51
C MET A 318 4.57 -14.14 29.75
N VAL A 319 4.28 -13.34 30.76
CA VAL A 319 4.75 -13.57 32.13
C VAL A 319 3.61 -13.18 33.06
N ILE A 320 3.38 -13.99 34.11
CA ILE A 320 2.32 -13.96 35.13
C ILE A 320 1.18 -14.97 34.87
N LEU A 321 1.44 -16.23 35.26
CA LEU A 321 0.52 -17.00 36.11
C LEU A 321 1.34 -18.00 36.95
N PRO A 322 1.16 -18.05 38.29
CA PRO A 322 1.82 -19.03 39.16
C PRO A 322 0.96 -20.31 39.30
N GLN A 323 1.57 -21.43 39.69
CA GLN A 323 1.20 -22.25 40.87
C GLN A 323 1.66 -23.73 40.81
N ASP A 324 2.51 -24.07 41.79
CA ASP A 324 2.64 -25.27 42.64
C ASP A 324 2.89 -26.72 42.18
N MET A 325 3.96 -27.25 42.79
CA MET A 325 4.16 -28.54 43.50
C MET A 325 4.00 -29.89 42.78
N SER A 326 5.10 -30.64 42.68
CA SER A 326 5.37 -31.82 43.54
C SER A 326 6.66 -32.59 43.16
N PHE A 327 7.58 -32.67 44.13
CA PHE A 327 8.37 -33.83 44.60
C PHE A 327 9.33 -34.65 43.70
N THR A 328 10.60 -34.69 44.19
CA THR A 328 11.60 -35.80 44.24
C THR A 328 12.10 -36.42 42.92
N ASP A 329 13.39 -36.66 42.68
CA ASP A 329 14.40 -37.24 43.57
C ASP A 329 15.84 -36.82 43.22
N ALA A 330 16.69 -37.07 44.22
CA ALA A 330 18.11 -36.82 44.33
C ALA A 330 19.02 -37.36 43.21
N LEU A 331 20.13 -36.67 42.97
CA LEU A 331 21.46 -37.23 43.23
C LEU A 331 22.50 -36.10 43.38
N MET A 332 23.18 -36.11 44.52
CA MET A 332 24.44 -35.43 44.78
C MET A 332 25.54 -36.03 43.89
N GLU A 333 26.45 -35.21 43.39
CA GLU A 333 27.88 -35.33 43.71
C GLU A 333 28.65 -34.08 43.25
N GLN A 334 29.75 -33.88 43.95
CA GLN A 334 30.52 -32.67 44.21
C GLN A 334 31.96 -32.94 43.75
N GLY A 335 32.71 -31.91 43.33
CA GLY A 335 34.15 -32.02 42.99
C GLY A 335 34.42 -31.53 41.56
N ASP A 336 34.73 -30.26 41.29
CA ASP A 336 35.87 -29.43 41.72
C ASP A 336 37.19 -29.78 40.99
N VAL A 337 37.90 -28.73 40.56
CA VAL A 337 39.32 -28.66 40.13
C VAL A 337 39.69 -28.95 38.65
N SER A 338 40.04 -27.87 37.93
CA SER A 338 40.93 -27.81 36.71
C SER A 338 42.43 -27.90 37.14
N PRO A 339 43.51 -27.72 36.31
CA PRO A 339 43.64 -27.34 34.88
C PRO A 339 44.83 -27.99 34.08
N HIS A 340 44.99 -27.58 32.81
CA HIS A 340 46.21 -27.61 31.94
C HIS A 340 46.67 -28.99 31.40
N HIS A 341 47.19 -29.21 30.18
CA HIS A 341 48.01 -28.41 29.25
C HIS A 341 48.10 -29.05 27.83
N PHE A 342 48.21 -28.20 26.80
CA PHE A 342 49.07 -28.23 25.59
C PHE A 342 48.96 -29.22 24.39
N PHE A 343 49.08 -28.55 23.22
CA PHE A 343 49.78 -28.86 21.96
C PHE A 343 49.03 -29.34 20.70
N GLU A 344 49.18 -28.50 19.65
CA GLU A 344 48.80 -28.66 18.24
C GLU A 344 49.61 -29.74 17.50
N THR A 345 49.05 -30.25 16.40
CA THR A 345 49.68 -30.32 15.05
C THR A 345 48.67 -30.88 14.03
N GLY A 346 48.52 -30.22 12.87
CA GLY A 346 47.74 -30.70 11.70
C GLY A 346 48.55 -31.69 10.84
N PRO A 347 48.45 -31.69 9.49
CA PRO A 347 47.30 -31.54 8.57
C PRO A 347 47.27 -32.69 7.51
N THR A 348 46.30 -32.75 6.59
CA THR A 348 46.50 -33.34 5.22
C THR A 348 45.35 -32.95 4.25
N GLY A 349 45.72 -32.36 3.11
CA GLY A 349 44.90 -32.33 1.87
C GLY A 349 44.87 -33.71 1.19
N CYS A 350 44.21 -33.97 0.06
CA CYS A 350 44.26 -33.20 -1.19
C CYS A 350 43.38 -33.86 -2.31
N VAL A 351 43.11 -33.09 -3.38
CA VAL A 351 42.97 -33.47 -4.82
C VAL A 351 41.59 -33.78 -5.46
N CYS A 352 41.37 -33.15 -6.62
CA CYS A 352 40.25 -33.23 -7.58
C CYS A 352 40.63 -33.88 -8.93
N ASN A 353 39.61 -34.47 -9.60
CA ASN A 353 39.33 -34.60 -11.07
C ASN A 353 40.11 -35.64 -11.94
N PRO A 354 39.73 -35.99 -13.21
CA PRO A 354 38.51 -35.75 -14.05
C PRO A 354 37.99 -36.92 -14.98
N GLN A 355 36.88 -36.65 -15.73
CA GLN A 355 36.47 -37.14 -17.09
C GLN A 355 35.72 -38.48 -17.33
N ARG A 356 34.47 -38.45 -17.88
CA ARG A 356 34.12 -38.54 -19.34
C ARG A 356 32.59 -38.56 -19.67
N CYS A 357 32.31 -38.12 -20.91
CA CYS A 357 31.10 -37.80 -21.69
C CYS A 357 29.92 -38.82 -21.82
N SER A 358 28.72 -38.30 -22.14
CA SER A 358 28.03 -38.53 -23.44
C SER A 358 26.69 -37.76 -23.53
N ALA A 359 26.21 -37.56 -24.77
CA ALA A 359 25.22 -36.59 -25.22
C ALA A 359 23.91 -37.23 -25.74
N ILE A 360 22.97 -36.36 -26.15
CA ILE A 360 21.85 -36.55 -27.12
C ILE A 360 20.47 -36.92 -26.53
N SER A 361 19.50 -35.99 -26.64
CA SER A 361 18.31 -36.17 -27.52
C SER A 361 17.51 -34.88 -27.70
N THR A 362 17.46 -34.45 -28.95
CA THR A 362 16.57 -33.48 -29.58
C THR A 362 15.23 -34.11 -29.93
N VAL A 363 14.11 -33.38 -29.77
CA VAL A 363 12.95 -33.49 -30.67
C VAL A 363 12.44 -32.07 -30.96
N SER A 364 12.47 -31.75 -32.24
CA SER A 364 11.94 -30.57 -32.92
C SER A 364 10.47 -30.79 -33.32
N ALA A 365 9.71 -29.70 -33.32
CA ALA A 365 8.58 -29.51 -34.23
C ALA A 365 8.53 -28.02 -34.63
N ASP A 366 9.01 -27.77 -35.84
CA ASP A 366 8.86 -26.54 -36.63
C ASP A 366 7.38 -26.23 -36.92
N LEU A 367 7.02 -24.94 -37.00
CA LEU A 367 6.64 -24.29 -38.28
C LEU A 367 6.26 -22.80 -38.12
N ARG A 368 7.24 -21.96 -38.49
CA ARG A 368 7.22 -20.85 -39.46
C ARG A 368 6.21 -19.69 -39.37
N ASN A 369 6.78 -18.51 -39.06
CA ASN A 369 7.14 -17.44 -40.02
C ASN A 369 6.01 -16.61 -40.68
N ILE A 370 5.74 -15.40 -40.15
CA ILE A 370 5.47 -14.19 -40.96
C ILE A 370 6.07 -12.96 -40.27
N SER A 371 6.99 -12.28 -40.96
CA SER A 371 7.34 -10.86 -40.81
C SER A 371 7.76 -10.37 -42.21
N PRO A 372 7.93 -9.07 -42.52
CA PRO A 372 7.52 -7.83 -41.82
C PRO A 372 6.83 -6.81 -42.77
N PHE A 373 6.29 -5.71 -42.24
CA PHE A 373 6.09 -4.47 -43.02
C PHE A 373 6.78 -3.30 -42.30
N ARG A 374 7.88 -2.82 -42.92
CA ARG A 374 8.46 -1.48 -42.74
C ARG A 374 8.09 -0.66 -43.97
N LEU A 375 7.58 0.56 -43.82
CA LEU A 375 7.89 1.64 -44.77
C LEU A 375 7.58 3.05 -44.20
N PHE A 376 8.69 3.78 -43.99
CA PHE A 376 8.97 5.21 -44.22
C PHE A 376 8.03 6.34 -43.75
N SER A 377 8.59 7.20 -42.89
CA SER A 377 8.76 8.63 -43.23
C SER A 377 10.04 9.18 -42.60
N LYS A 378 10.86 9.83 -43.44
CA LYS A 378 12.19 10.37 -43.19
C LYS A 378 12.18 11.81 -43.70
N ARG A 379 12.38 12.82 -42.83
CA ARG A 379 12.97 14.16 -43.15
C ARG A 379 13.23 14.90 -41.83
N ARG A 380 14.45 15.16 -41.35
CA ARG A 380 15.63 15.97 -41.78
C ARG A 380 15.61 17.42 -41.24
N SER A 381 16.65 17.70 -40.44
CA SER A 381 17.45 18.94 -40.27
C SER A 381 16.91 20.20 -39.58
N SER A 382 17.61 20.53 -38.48
CA SER A 382 18.24 21.82 -38.14
C SER A 382 17.97 23.06 -39.00
N VAL A 383 17.51 24.14 -38.34
CA VAL A 383 18.22 25.42 -38.18
C VAL A 383 17.99 25.87 -36.74
#